data_AF-X1HKN2-F1
#
_entry.id   AF-X1HKN2-F1
#
_cell.length_a   1.000
_cell.length_b   1.000
_cell.length_c   1.000
_cell.angle_alpha   90.00
_cell.angle_beta   90.00
_cell.angle_gamma   90.00
#
_symmetry.space_group_name_H-M   'P 1'
#
loop_
_entity.id
_entity.type
_entity.pdbx_description
1 polymer ?
#
loop_
_entity_poly.entity_id
_entity_poly.type
_entity_poly.pdbx_seq_one_letter_code
_entity_poly.pdbx_strand_id
1 'polypeptide(L)'
;LGQILRMEQANLLEMPEDEFKRLIADIEQSFFFKRLYHKEKLIHHQRFPRTDISSSFYQLEEERVAGKGSPDVESLLLSKEHIIRQIRRLGLEKFKRYFLFPESRMTLEEIARENTLEVSEVKEINSLIDEFSIMSEFYHSSNITSGIIRYSKVASVEKDEEGFIIGYFSPSIARGRYSIDYERFEELKVAGAFTEVEVKEARQLLKKLELINSRKDTLTKILQNIIDRQAVYLESGNLRALLPFSQKELAEKIELAPSSVSRAIRGKSIDTPWGEEIPLKHLLPRPKRFKKELLRQLLESDKGFSSDEAIRARLWEKFGVAISRRSVANLRKELRFPAAQRKGHHPEGG
;
A
#
# COMPACT_ATOMS: atom_id res chain seq x y z
N LEU A 1 -9.57 4.36 28.03
CA LEU A 1 -8.46 4.73 27.11
C LEU A 1 -8.39 3.85 25.87
N GLY A 2 -8.43 2.51 25.99
CA GLY A 2 -8.33 1.61 24.82
C GLY A 2 -9.44 1.72 23.77
N GLN A 3 -10.69 2.02 24.15
CA GLN A 3 -11.80 2.15 23.19
C GLN A 3 -11.72 3.43 22.34
N ILE A 4 -11.32 4.56 22.94
CA ILE A 4 -11.11 5.84 22.26
C ILE A 4 -9.95 5.72 21.27
N LEU A 5 -8.84 5.10 21.67
CA LEU A 5 -7.69 4.88 20.79
C LEU A 5 -8.05 3.99 19.58
N ARG A 6 -8.87 2.94 19.80
CA ARG A 6 -9.38 2.09 18.70
C ARG A 6 -10.31 2.86 17.75
N MET A 7 -11.12 3.79 18.26
CA MET A 7 -11.95 4.67 17.42
C MET A 7 -11.10 5.65 16.62
N GLU A 8 -10.10 6.27 17.23
CA GLU A 8 -9.15 7.15 16.54
C GLU A 8 -8.40 6.39 15.43
N GLN A 9 -7.94 5.16 15.70
CA GLN A 9 -7.32 4.29 14.69
C GLN A 9 -8.29 3.93 13.56
N ALA A 10 -9.53 3.56 13.89
CA ALA A 10 -10.55 3.23 12.89
C ALA A 10 -10.87 4.42 11.97
N ASN A 11 -11.06 5.60 12.56
CA ASN A 11 -11.30 6.84 11.81
C ASN A 11 -10.11 7.16 10.91
N LEU A 12 -8.89 7.01 11.44
CA LEU A 12 -7.71 7.24 10.64
C LEU A 12 -7.57 6.22 9.52
N LEU A 13 -7.95 4.95 9.65
CA LEU A 13 -7.92 3.99 8.54
C LEU A 13 -8.92 4.30 7.42
N GLU A 14 -10.06 4.92 7.75
CA GLU A 14 -11.11 5.27 6.80
C GLU A 14 -10.91 6.64 6.13
N MET A 15 -10.06 7.49 6.71
CA MET A 15 -9.76 8.83 6.18
C MET A 15 -9.26 8.76 4.72
N PRO A 16 -9.76 9.61 3.81
CA PRO A 16 -9.25 9.73 2.44
C PRO A 16 -7.73 9.93 2.36
N GLU A 17 -7.09 9.49 1.26
CA GLU A 17 -5.63 9.59 1.13
C GLU A 17 -5.15 11.05 0.99
N ASP A 18 -5.91 11.92 0.34
CA ASP A 18 -5.62 13.37 0.26
C ASP A 18 -5.67 14.03 1.64
N GLU A 19 -6.71 13.74 2.43
CA GLU A 19 -6.83 14.24 3.80
C GLU A 19 -5.68 13.70 4.68
N PHE A 20 -5.33 12.42 4.54
CA PHE A 20 -4.23 11.82 5.29
C PHE A 20 -2.87 12.45 4.93
N LYS A 21 -2.63 12.75 3.65
CA LYS A 21 -1.42 13.44 3.20
C LYS A 21 -1.33 14.86 3.75
N ARG A 22 -2.45 15.61 3.74
CA ARG A 22 -2.51 16.95 4.34
C ARG A 22 -2.25 16.90 5.84
N LEU A 23 -2.85 15.95 6.55
CA LEU A 23 -2.59 15.75 7.99
C LEU A 23 -1.09 15.54 8.27
N ILE A 24 -0.41 14.71 7.48
CA ILE A 24 1.03 14.49 7.62
C ILE A 24 1.80 15.79 7.35
N ALA A 25 1.49 16.48 6.25
CA ALA A 25 2.15 17.73 5.88
C ALA A 25 1.99 18.80 6.96
N ASP A 26 0.78 19.01 7.49
CA ASP A 26 0.50 19.97 8.56
C ASP A 26 1.30 19.66 9.83
N ILE A 27 1.41 18.37 10.17
CA ILE A 27 2.21 17.92 11.32
C ILE A 27 3.69 18.17 11.07
N GLU A 28 4.24 17.77 9.93
CA GLU A 28 5.66 17.90 9.60
C GLU A 28 6.08 19.38 9.46
N GLN A 29 5.16 20.25 9.06
CA GLN A 29 5.40 21.69 8.97
C GLN A 29 5.34 22.41 10.33
N SER A 30 4.72 21.80 11.34
CA SER A 30 4.55 22.40 12.67
C SER A 30 5.90 22.70 13.34
N PHE A 31 5.94 23.80 14.10
CA PHE A 31 7.13 24.20 14.86
C PHE A 31 7.63 23.08 15.78
N PHE A 32 6.69 22.44 16.48
CA PHE A 32 7.02 21.42 17.47
C PHE A 32 7.60 20.16 16.82
N PHE A 33 7.05 19.70 15.68
CA PHE A 33 7.64 18.59 14.94
C PHE A 33 9.05 18.91 14.45
N LYS A 34 9.26 20.06 13.80
CA LYS A 34 10.57 20.48 13.29
C LYS A 34 11.62 20.56 14.40
N ARG A 35 11.22 21.07 15.57
CA ARG A 35 12.03 21.06 16.79
C ARG A 35 12.43 19.61 17.13
N LEU A 36 11.46 18.76 17.46
CA LEU A 36 11.71 17.38 17.87
C LEU A 36 12.52 16.55 16.85
N TYR A 37 12.31 16.81 15.56
CA TYR A 37 12.97 16.12 14.45
C TYR A 37 14.41 16.62 14.22
N HIS A 38 14.62 17.93 14.07
CA HIS A 38 15.93 18.48 13.70
C HIS A 38 16.83 18.81 14.90
N LYS A 39 16.28 19.42 15.95
CA LYS A 39 17.04 19.94 17.08
C LYS A 39 17.26 18.86 18.12
N GLU A 40 16.19 18.28 18.65
CA GLU A 40 16.27 17.27 19.69
C GLU A 40 16.57 15.86 19.15
N LYS A 41 16.39 15.63 17.84
CA LYS A 41 16.63 14.34 17.16
C LYS A 41 15.88 13.17 17.83
N LEU A 42 14.67 13.43 18.32
CA LEU A 42 13.79 12.44 18.95
C LEU A 42 12.99 11.63 17.94
N ILE A 43 12.67 12.25 16.80
CA ILE A 43 11.87 11.63 15.75
C ILE A 43 12.80 11.39 14.57
N HIS A 44 12.72 10.21 13.97
CA HIS A 44 13.34 9.94 12.68
C HIS A 44 12.45 9.06 11.82
N HIS A 45 12.69 9.06 10.51
CA HIS A 45 12.03 8.12 9.61
C HIS A 45 12.70 6.75 9.70
N GLN A 46 11.89 5.70 9.55
CA GLN A 46 12.33 4.33 9.42
C GLN A 46 11.57 3.72 8.24
N ARG A 47 12.31 3.41 7.17
CA ARG A 47 11.75 2.82 5.95
C ARG A 47 11.20 1.42 6.23
N PHE A 48 10.17 1.05 5.47
CA PHE A 48 9.70 -0.32 5.45
C PHE A 48 10.60 -1.19 4.57
N PRO A 49 10.85 -2.45 4.95
CA PRO A 49 11.58 -3.38 4.09
C PRO A 49 10.89 -3.57 2.74
N ARG A 50 11.68 -3.71 1.66
CA ARG A 50 11.19 -3.93 0.29
C ARG A 50 10.20 -2.83 -0.16
N THR A 51 10.50 -1.57 0.17
CA THR A 51 9.72 -0.41 -0.27
C THR A 51 10.60 0.73 -0.81
N ASP A 52 10.09 1.45 -1.80
CA ASP A 52 10.69 2.64 -2.39
C ASP A 52 9.58 3.64 -2.78
N ILE A 53 9.94 4.80 -3.32
CA ILE A 53 9.01 5.61 -4.11
C ILE A 53 8.87 4.96 -5.49
N SER A 54 7.66 5.01 -6.06
CA SER A 54 7.38 4.48 -7.39
C SER A 54 8.33 5.08 -8.43
N SER A 55 8.83 4.26 -9.36
CA SER A 55 9.65 4.72 -10.48
C SER A 55 8.90 5.73 -11.36
N SER A 56 7.57 5.68 -11.39
CA SER A 56 6.73 6.68 -12.05
C SER A 56 6.94 8.10 -11.52
N PHE A 57 7.32 8.26 -10.25
CA PHE A 57 7.66 9.56 -9.66
C PHE A 57 8.81 10.22 -10.45
N TYR A 58 9.77 9.42 -10.90
CA TYR A 58 10.92 9.88 -11.68
C TYR A 58 10.62 9.96 -13.19
N GLN A 59 9.80 9.05 -13.71
CA GLN A 59 9.42 9.00 -15.14
C GLN A 59 8.44 10.11 -15.56
N LEU A 60 7.84 10.84 -14.61
CA LEU A 60 7.01 12.02 -14.89
C LEU A 60 7.73 13.08 -15.73
N GLU A 61 9.04 12.95 -15.94
CA GLU A 61 9.87 13.88 -16.69
C GLU A 61 10.33 13.45 -18.09
N GLU A 62 10.24 12.17 -18.49
CA GLU A 62 10.72 11.73 -19.82
C GLU A 62 9.61 11.59 -20.87
N GLU A 63 8.36 11.28 -20.50
CA GLU A 63 7.29 10.97 -21.49
C GLU A 63 5.95 11.71 -21.33
N ARG A 64 5.87 12.84 -20.59
CA ARG A 64 4.61 13.59 -20.47
C ARG A 64 4.70 15.06 -20.90
N VAL A 65 4.76 15.24 -22.23
CA VAL A 65 4.17 16.40 -22.94
C VAL A 65 3.05 15.92 -23.89
N ALA A 66 2.40 14.79 -23.59
CA ALA A 66 1.29 14.29 -24.41
C ALA A 66 0.07 13.87 -23.56
N GLY A 67 -0.67 14.87 -23.06
CA GLY A 67 -2.14 14.82 -23.03
C GLY A 67 -2.85 14.00 -21.94
N LYS A 68 -2.21 13.65 -20.82
CA LYS A 68 -2.88 12.94 -19.70
C LYS A 68 -2.60 13.52 -18.29
N GLY A 69 -2.04 14.73 -18.21
CA GLY A 69 -1.90 15.47 -16.94
C GLY A 69 -3.11 16.39 -16.70
N SER A 70 -3.44 16.65 -15.43
CA SER A 70 -4.28 17.80 -15.08
C SER A 70 -3.55 19.10 -15.51
N PRO A 71 -4.23 20.13 -16.06
CA PRO A 71 -3.61 21.41 -16.41
C PRO A 71 -2.80 22.07 -15.29
N ASP A 72 -3.20 21.82 -14.03
CA ASP A 72 -2.52 22.32 -12.83
C ASP A 72 -1.15 21.65 -12.57
N VAL A 73 -0.93 20.44 -13.10
CA VAL A 73 0.32 19.69 -12.95
C VAL A 73 1.38 20.19 -13.93
N GLU A 74 0.97 20.43 -15.17
CA GLU A 74 1.86 20.91 -16.22
C GLU A 74 2.38 22.32 -15.89
N SER A 75 1.49 23.18 -15.38
CA SER A 75 1.87 24.52 -14.88
C SER A 75 2.81 24.47 -13.67
N LEU A 76 2.61 23.54 -12.72
CA LEU A 76 3.50 23.38 -11.56
C LEU A 76 4.90 22.93 -11.99
N LEU A 77 5.00 21.88 -12.82
CA LEU A 77 6.29 21.36 -13.30
C LEU A 77 7.05 22.39 -14.13
N LEU A 78 6.35 23.14 -15.00
CA LEU A 78 6.92 24.26 -15.75
C LEU A 78 7.42 25.38 -14.82
N SER A 79 6.68 25.69 -13.75
CA SER A 79 7.08 26.72 -12.78
C SER A 79 8.29 26.32 -11.91
N LYS A 80 8.63 25.02 -11.86
CA LYS A 80 9.67 24.45 -10.99
C LYS A 80 10.82 23.78 -11.78
N GLU A 81 10.92 24.04 -13.08
CA GLU A 81 11.92 23.44 -13.98
C GLU A 81 13.37 23.64 -13.48
N HIS A 82 13.65 24.77 -12.82
CA HIS A 82 14.95 25.03 -12.21
C HIS A 82 15.31 24.02 -11.11
N ILE A 83 14.36 23.70 -10.23
CA ILE A 83 14.55 22.74 -9.11
C ILE A 83 14.71 21.33 -9.67
N ILE A 84 13.93 20.99 -10.69
CA ILE A 84 14.06 19.71 -11.42
C ILE A 84 15.48 19.54 -11.98
N ARG A 85 16.01 20.58 -12.63
CA ARG A 85 17.40 20.57 -13.14
C ARG A 85 18.42 20.38 -12.03
N GLN A 86 18.20 20.97 -10.86
CA GLN A 86 19.06 20.75 -9.68
C GLN A 86 19.01 19.31 -9.19
N ILE A 87 17.81 18.70 -9.09
CA ILE A 87 17.64 17.30 -8.70
C ILE A 87 18.35 16.36 -9.68
N ARG A 88 18.24 16.63 -10.99
CA ARG A 88 18.97 15.86 -12.01
C ARG A 88 20.49 15.99 -11.87
N ARG A 89 21.00 17.20 -11.63
CA ARG A 89 22.44 17.45 -11.40
C ARG A 89 22.94 16.74 -10.13
N LEU A 90 22.12 16.72 -9.08
CA LEU A 90 22.41 16.03 -7.83
C LEU A 90 22.51 14.51 -8.04
N GLY A 91 21.69 13.97 -8.95
CA GLY A 91 21.62 12.56 -9.26
C GLY A 91 20.65 11.81 -8.35
N LEU A 92 20.04 10.75 -8.89
CA LEU A 92 18.96 10.01 -8.26
C LEU A 92 19.33 9.44 -6.88
N GLU A 93 20.51 8.84 -6.76
CA GLU A 93 20.98 8.23 -5.51
C GLU A 93 21.13 9.25 -4.37
N LYS A 94 21.71 10.41 -4.67
CA LYS A 94 21.86 11.48 -3.69
C LYS A 94 20.51 12.11 -3.37
N PHE A 95 19.65 12.32 -4.36
CA PHE A 95 18.29 12.80 -4.13
C PHE A 95 17.51 11.86 -3.19
N LYS A 96 17.56 10.55 -3.45
CA LYS A 96 17.00 9.52 -2.58
C LYS A 96 17.57 9.61 -1.17
N ARG A 97 18.89 9.62 -1.03
CA ARG A 97 19.57 9.61 0.28
C ARG A 97 19.35 10.86 1.12
N TYR A 98 19.30 12.05 0.53
CA TYR A 98 19.25 13.29 1.30
C TYR A 98 17.87 13.92 1.42
N PHE A 99 16.94 13.62 0.50
CA PHE A 99 15.66 14.33 0.41
C PHE A 99 14.45 13.40 0.55
N LEU A 100 14.48 12.21 -0.05
CA LEU A 100 13.38 11.25 0.07
C LEU A 100 13.52 10.34 1.29
N PHE A 101 14.73 9.87 1.55
CA PHE A 101 15.09 8.96 2.64
C PHE A 101 16.22 9.57 3.47
N PRO A 102 15.99 10.68 4.20
CA PRO A 102 17.01 11.31 5.03
C PRO A 102 17.35 10.42 6.24
N GLU A 103 18.02 9.30 5.98
CA GLU A 103 18.52 8.34 6.97
C GLU A 103 19.71 8.95 7.73
N SER A 104 20.44 9.85 7.08
CA SER A 104 21.46 10.68 7.71
C SER A 104 20.79 11.77 8.56
N ARG A 105 21.12 11.82 9.86
CA ARG A 105 20.66 12.83 10.85
C ARG A 105 21.21 14.25 10.60
N MET A 106 21.33 14.59 9.32
CA MET A 106 22.00 15.77 8.82
C MET A 106 21.05 16.97 8.80
N THR A 107 21.58 18.13 9.18
CA THR A 107 20.85 19.39 9.05
C THR A 107 20.82 19.84 7.59
N LEU A 108 19.98 20.83 7.28
CA LEU A 108 19.91 21.41 5.93
C LEU A 108 21.28 21.97 5.50
N GLU A 109 22.03 22.53 6.45
CA GLU A 109 23.37 23.08 6.24
C GLU A 109 24.41 21.98 5.97
N GLU A 110 24.26 20.82 6.60
CA GLU A 110 25.14 19.67 6.37
C GLU A 110 24.86 19.04 4.99
N ILE A 111 23.58 18.90 4.60
CA ILE A 111 23.19 18.44 3.26
C ILE A 111 23.70 19.39 2.18
N ALA A 112 23.54 20.70 2.39
CA ALA A 112 24.03 21.74 1.49
C ALA A 112 25.55 21.61 1.26
N ARG A 113 26.31 21.50 2.35
CA ARG A 113 27.77 21.37 2.30
C ARG A 113 28.24 20.09 1.60
N GLU A 114 27.64 18.94 1.91
CA GLU A 114 28.06 17.64 1.34
C GLU A 114 27.74 17.53 -0.16
N ASN A 115 26.70 18.23 -0.61
CA ASN A 115 26.23 18.18 -1.99
C ASN A 115 26.62 19.39 -2.84
N THR A 116 27.40 20.33 -2.30
CA THR A 116 27.78 21.58 -2.98
C THR A 116 26.54 22.35 -3.47
N LEU A 117 25.54 22.44 -2.58
CA LEU A 117 24.30 23.19 -2.78
C LEU A 117 24.25 24.37 -1.79
N GLU A 118 23.50 25.40 -2.12
CA GLU A 118 23.11 26.44 -1.18
C GLU A 118 21.98 25.94 -0.25
N VAL A 119 21.90 26.48 0.96
CA VAL A 119 20.83 26.11 1.92
C VAL A 119 19.44 26.47 1.36
N SER A 120 19.35 27.51 0.53
CA SER A 120 18.12 27.85 -0.20
C SER A 120 17.72 26.77 -1.20
N GLU A 121 18.67 26.21 -1.96
CA GLU A 121 18.40 25.12 -2.91
C GLU A 121 17.87 23.88 -2.18
N VAL A 122 18.47 23.53 -1.02
CA VAL A 122 18.00 22.42 -0.19
C VAL A 122 16.56 22.67 0.30
N LYS A 123 16.22 23.89 0.69
CA LYS A 123 14.85 24.27 1.09
C LYS A 123 13.86 24.19 -0.08
N GLU A 124 14.26 24.63 -1.27
CA GLU A 124 13.43 24.58 -2.47
C GLU A 124 13.11 23.14 -2.88
N ILE A 125 14.10 22.24 -2.86
CA ILE A 125 13.90 20.82 -3.14
C ILE A 125 12.93 20.19 -2.12
N ASN A 126 13.09 20.49 -0.82
CA ASN A 126 12.17 20.00 0.20
C ASN A 126 10.74 20.54 0.02
N SER A 127 10.59 21.83 -0.32
CA SER A 127 9.28 22.42 -0.63
C SER A 127 8.61 21.71 -1.81
N LEU A 128 9.38 21.39 -2.86
CA LEU A 128 8.86 20.66 -4.01
C LEU A 128 8.36 19.26 -3.62
N ILE A 129 9.08 18.56 -2.74
CA ILE A 129 8.66 17.22 -2.25
C ILE A 129 7.40 17.32 -1.40
N ASP A 130 7.28 18.34 -0.56
CA ASP A 130 6.09 18.56 0.26
C ASP A 130 4.87 18.89 -0.63
N GLU A 131 5.03 19.79 -1.60
CA GLU A 131 4.01 20.11 -2.61
C GLU A 131 3.59 18.86 -3.38
N PHE A 132 4.56 18.06 -3.85
CA PHE A 132 4.28 16.81 -4.54
C PHE A 132 3.60 15.78 -3.63
N SER A 133 3.96 15.71 -2.35
CA SER A 133 3.34 14.81 -1.39
C SER A 133 1.86 15.08 -1.25
N ILE A 134 1.47 16.36 -1.20
CA ILE A 134 0.07 16.82 -1.13
C ILE A 134 -0.64 16.55 -2.46
N MET A 135 0.02 16.83 -3.58
CA MET A 135 -0.60 16.78 -4.92
C MET A 135 -0.53 15.40 -5.59
N SER A 136 0.17 14.42 -5.02
CA SER A 136 0.42 13.08 -5.58
C SER A 136 -0.82 12.35 -6.12
N GLU A 137 -2.02 12.62 -5.60
CA GLU A 137 -3.28 12.09 -6.15
C GLU A 137 -3.65 12.64 -7.53
N PHE A 138 -3.28 13.89 -7.85
CA PHE A 138 -3.50 14.48 -9.17
C PHE A 138 -2.56 13.87 -10.21
N TYR A 139 -1.34 13.46 -9.79
CA TYR A 139 -0.36 12.80 -10.64
C TYR A 139 -0.70 11.33 -10.91
N HIS A 140 -1.29 10.67 -9.91
CA HIS A 140 -1.64 9.25 -9.94
C HIS A 140 -3.15 9.08 -9.73
N SER A 141 -3.94 9.79 -10.53
CA SER A 141 -5.39 9.64 -10.50
C SER A 141 -5.78 8.20 -10.82
N SER A 142 -6.72 7.66 -10.05
CA SER A 142 -7.27 6.34 -10.33
C SER A 142 -8.11 6.40 -11.61
N ASN A 143 -7.85 5.48 -12.53
CA ASN A 143 -8.67 5.26 -13.72
C ASN A 143 -9.95 4.49 -13.38
N ILE A 144 -10.06 3.95 -12.17
CA ILE A 144 -11.20 3.16 -11.71
C ILE A 144 -12.34 4.09 -11.29
N THR A 145 -13.35 4.19 -12.15
CA THR A 145 -14.63 4.83 -11.85
C THR A 145 -15.65 3.78 -11.44
N SER A 146 -15.97 3.70 -10.14
CA SER A 146 -16.96 2.78 -9.61
C SER A 146 -18.04 3.54 -8.87
N GLY A 147 -18.82 4.37 -9.58
CA GLY A 147 -20.02 5.08 -9.10
C GLY A 147 -19.85 5.78 -7.74
N ILE A 148 -20.06 5.04 -6.65
CA ILE A 148 -20.03 5.50 -5.26
C ILE A 148 -18.61 5.55 -4.66
N ILE A 149 -17.66 4.77 -5.16
CA ILE A 149 -16.31 4.65 -4.60
C ILE A 149 -15.30 5.38 -5.48
N ARG A 150 -14.73 6.45 -4.95
CA ARG A 150 -13.50 7.07 -5.46
C ARG A 150 -12.31 6.24 -5.00
N TYR A 151 -11.52 5.79 -5.96
CA TYR A 151 -10.29 5.06 -5.67
C TYR A 151 -9.10 6.03 -5.61
N SER A 152 -8.21 5.79 -4.66
CA SER A 152 -6.89 6.40 -4.59
C SER A 152 -5.84 5.34 -4.92
N LYS A 153 -5.01 5.64 -5.92
CA LYS A 153 -3.88 4.79 -6.29
C LYS A 153 -2.76 4.98 -5.26
N VAL A 154 -2.37 3.92 -4.55
CA VAL A 154 -1.48 4.05 -3.38
C VAL A 154 -0.05 3.57 -3.62
N ALA A 155 0.16 2.58 -4.49
CA ALA A 155 1.49 2.06 -4.81
C ALA A 155 1.53 1.36 -6.17
N SER A 156 2.71 1.26 -6.76
CA SER A 156 3.08 0.31 -7.81
C SER A 156 3.71 -0.94 -7.18
N VAL A 157 3.57 -2.08 -7.86
CA VAL A 157 4.38 -3.26 -7.61
C VAL A 157 5.46 -3.31 -8.68
N GLU A 158 6.69 -3.15 -8.28
CA GLU A 158 7.86 -3.11 -9.16
C GLU A 158 8.73 -4.35 -8.92
N LYS A 159 9.68 -4.62 -9.83
CA LYS A 159 10.57 -5.78 -9.73
C LYS A 159 12.02 -5.33 -9.72
N ASP A 160 12.79 -5.87 -8.78
CA ASP A 160 14.25 -5.75 -8.70
C ASP A 160 14.90 -7.15 -8.78
N GLU A 161 16.21 -7.22 -8.55
CA GLU A 161 17.00 -8.46 -8.60
C GLU A 161 16.57 -9.49 -7.53
N GLU A 162 16.00 -9.02 -6.41
CA GLU A 162 15.63 -9.84 -5.24
C GLU A 162 14.13 -10.20 -5.22
N GLY A 163 13.32 -9.65 -6.13
CA GLY A 163 11.89 -9.96 -6.26
C GLY A 163 11.03 -8.71 -6.42
N PHE A 164 9.85 -8.70 -5.80
CA PHE A 164 8.94 -7.55 -5.86
C PHE A 164 9.28 -6.50 -4.80
N ILE A 165 9.14 -5.23 -5.18
CA ILE A 165 9.27 -4.06 -4.31
C ILE A 165 8.00 -3.21 -4.40
N ILE A 166 7.58 -2.61 -3.29
CA ILE A 166 6.44 -1.69 -3.26
C ILE A 166 6.94 -0.28 -3.57
N GLY A 167 6.53 0.28 -4.71
CA GLY A 167 6.79 1.67 -5.06
C GLY A 167 5.64 2.57 -4.64
N TYR A 168 5.76 3.32 -3.56
CA TYR A 168 4.70 4.24 -3.14
C TYR A 168 4.60 5.45 -4.06
N PHE A 169 3.38 5.89 -4.37
CA PHE A 169 3.16 7.14 -5.10
C PHE A 169 3.28 8.40 -4.22
N SER A 170 3.38 8.21 -2.90
CA SER A 170 3.46 9.30 -1.92
C SER A 170 4.81 9.26 -1.19
N PRO A 171 5.62 10.33 -1.28
CA PRO A 171 6.90 10.42 -0.57
C PRO A 171 6.77 10.27 0.95
N SER A 172 5.72 10.83 1.55
CA SER A 172 5.48 10.71 2.99
C SER A 172 5.22 9.27 3.44
N ILE A 173 4.68 8.42 2.55
CA ILE A 173 4.50 6.98 2.81
C ILE A 173 5.80 6.21 2.52
N ALA A 174 6.50 6.56 1.43
CA ALA A 174 7.79 5.95 1.07
C ALA A 174 8.86 6.12 2.15
N ARG A 175 8.88 7.27 2.85
CA ARG A 175 9.71 7.53 4.03
C ARG A 175 9.50 6.52 5.16
N GLY A 176 8.38 5.80 5.17
CA GLY A 176 8.03 4.81 6.16
C GLY A 176 7.45 5.40 7.45
N ARG A 177 7.70 4.72 8.56
CA ARG A 177 7.17 5.08 9.89
C ARG A 177 8.04 6.13 10.58
N TYR A 178 7.47 6.83 11.54
CA TYR A 178 8.22 7.58 12.53
C TYR A 178 8.74 6.61 13.59
N SER A 179 10.03 6.64 13.85
CA SER A 179 10.64 6.05 15.04
C SER A 179 10.86 7.18 16.05
N ILE A 180 10.43 6.93 17.28
CA ILE A 180 10.39 7.92 18.37
C ILE A 180 11.26 7.39 19.51
N ASP A 181 12.26 8.18 19.87
CA ASP A 181 13.14 7.91 21.02
C ASP A 181 12.47 8.40 22.31
N TYR A 182 11.66 7.54 22.92
CA TYR A 182 10.94 7.85 24.16
C TYR A 182 11.88 7.98 25.36
N GLU A 183 13.00 7.25 25.39
CA GLU A 183 13.98 7.33 26.47
C GLU A 183 14.61 8.73 26.50
N ARG A 184 15.11 9.19 25.35
CA ARG A 184 15.66 10.54 25.19
C ARG A 184 14.62 11.63 25.43
N PHE A 185 13.36 11.41 25.07
CA PHE A 185 12.29 12.36 25.39
C PHE A 185 12.12 12.54 26.90
N GLU A 186 12.16 11.44 27.65
CA GLU A 186 12.07 11.46 29.11
C GLU A 186 13.31 12.11 29.76
N GLU A 187 14.51 11.84 29.24
CA GLU A 187 15.75 12.51 29.67
C GLU A 187 15.69 14.03 29.49
N LEU A 188 15.29 14.51 28.30
CA LEU A 188 15.18 15.94 28.00
C LEU A 188 14.11 16.62 28.86
N LYS A 189 13.03 15.92 29.18
CA LYS A 189 12.00 16.41 30.09
C LYS A 189 12.57 16.60 31.51
N VAL A 190 13.33 15.62 32.02
CA VAL A 190 13.98 15.73 33.34
C VAL A 190 15.04 16.82 33.36
N ALA A 191 15.77 17.01 32.25
CA ALA A 191 16.76 18.07 32.08
C ALA A 191 16.17 19.49 31.94
N GLY A 192 14.84 19.65 31.98
CA GLY A 192 14.18 20.95 31.88
C GLY A 192 14.23 21.56 30.47
N ALA A 193 14.46 20.75 29.43
CA ALA A 193 14.49 21.23 28.04
C ALA A 193 13.09 21.63 27.52
N PHE A 194 12.03 21.26 28.24
CA PHE A 194 10.64 21.56 27.90
C PHE A 194 9.90 22.13 29.12
N THR A 195 9.07 23.15 28.88
CA THR A 195 8.05 23.61 29.84
C THR A 195 6.93 22.57 29.98
N GLU A 196 6.11 22.65 31.05
CA GLU A 196 4.97 21.73 31.23
C GLU A 196 3.98 21.77 30.04
N VAL A 197 3.79 22.96 29.45
CA VAL A 197 2.94 23.15 28.27
C VAL A 197 3.55 22.43 27.07
N GLU A 198 4.84 22.62 26.80
CA GLU A 198 5.56 21.95 25.71
C GLU A 198 5.57 20.42 25.89
N VAL A 199 5.68 19.92 27.12
CA VAL A 199 5.58 18.47 27.39
C VAL A 199 4.20 17.92 26.99
N LYS A 200 3.13 18.68 27.28
CA LYS A 200 1.77 18.29 26.90
C LYS A 200 1.60 18.28 25.39
N GLU A 201 2.10 19.31 24.70
CA GLU A 201 2.08 19.40 23.23
C GLU A 201 2.88 18.28 22.59
N ALA A 202 4.08 17.98 23.12
CA ALA A 202 4.92 16.87 22.68
C ALA A 202 4.15 15.55 22.75
N ARG A 203 3.56 15.22 23.90
CA ARG A 203 2.82 13.97 24.08
C ARG A 203 1.65 13.86 23.11
N GLN A 204 0.95 14.95 22.83
CA GLN A 204 -0.13 14.96 21.85
C GLN A 204 0.39 14.72 20.43
N LEU A 205 1.51 15.35 20.05
CA LEU A 205 2.16 15.14 18.77
C LEU A 205 2.62 13.67 18.63
N LEU A 206 3.35 13.14 19.61
CA LEU A 206 3.85 11.76 19.58
C LEU A 206 2.68 10.76 19.47
N LYS A 207 1.57 10.99 20.19
CA LYS A 207 0.35 10.17 20.05
C LYS A 207 -0.20 10.22 18.62
N LYS A 208 -0.24 11.38 17.97
CA LYS A 208 -0.68 11.51 16.57
C LYS A 208 0.25 10.76 15.61
N LEU A 209 1.57 10.87 15.81
CA LEU A 209 2.56 10.14 15.01
C LEU A 209 2.39 8.62 15.14
N GLU A 210 2.08 8.11 16.34
CA GLU A 210 1.79 6.69 16.55
C GLU A 210 0.51 6.23 15.81
N LEU A 211 -0.51 7.07 15.76
CA LEU A 211 -1.71 6.77 14.95
C LEU A 211 -1.36 6.73 13.46
N ILE A 212 -0.57 7.70 12.96
CA ILE A 212 -0.08 7.72 11.58
C ILE A 212 0.74 6.47 11.27
N ASN A 213 1.66 6.09 12.17
CA ASN A 213 2.43 4.84 12.07
C ASN A 213 1.52 3.63 11.94
N SER A 214 0.49 3.53 12.78
CA SER A 214 -0.47 2.42 12.72
C SER A 214 -1.15 2.30 11.36
N ARG A 215 -1.54 3.41 10.74
CA ARG A 215 -2.10 3.40 9.37
C ARG A 215 -1.05 3.00 8.32
N LYS A 216 0.14 3.59 8.35
CA LYS A 216 1.23 3.26 7.42
C LYS A 216 1.60 1.77 7.53
N ASP A 217 1.86 1.29 8.75
CA ASP A 217 2.16 -0.11 9.05
C ASP A 217 1.07 -1.05 8.52
N THR A 218 -0.20 -0.71 8.76
CA THR A 218 -1.34 -1.54 8.32
C THR A 218 -1.36 -1.66 6.80
N LEU A 219 -1.25 -0.54 6.08
CA LEU A 219 -1.26 -0.55 4.62
C LEU A 219 -0.07 -1.33 4.07
N THR A 220 1.14 -1.09 4.58
CA THR A 220 2.36 -1.78 4.16
C THR A 220 2.28 -3.28 4.39
N LYS A 221 1.87 -3.72 5.59
CA LYS A 221 1.70 -5.14 5.92
C LYS A 221 0.68 -5.80 4.99
N ILE A 222 -0.43 -5.12 4.69
CA ILE A 222 -1.44 -5.62 3.75
C ILE A 222 -0.82 -5.80 2.35
N LEU A 223 -0.10 -4.80 1.85
CA LEU A 223 0.53 -4.83 0.53
C LEU A 223 1.58 -5.95 0.43
N GLN A 224 2.50 -6.04 1.39
CA GLN A 224 3.53 -7.09 1.44
C GLN A 224 2.88 -8.48 1.42
N ASN A 225 1.88 -8.72 2.28
CA ASN A 225 1.20 -10.01 2.32
C ASN A 225 0.43 -10.34 1.04
N ILE A 226 -0.16 -9.33 0.39
CA ILE A 226 -0.80 -9.51 -0.92
C ILE A 226 0.24 -9.89 -1.97
N ILE A 227 1.37 -9.17 -2.02
CA ILE A 227 2.43 -9.42 -2.99
C ILE A 227 3.02 -10.81 -2.79
N ASP A 228 3.37 -11.17 -1.56
CA ASP A 228 3.91 -12.50 -1.22
C ASP A 228 2.95 -13.61 -1.64
N ARG A 229 1.65 -13.45 -1.34
CA ARG A 229 0.64 -14.46 -1.66
C ARG A 229 0.33 -14.54 -3.14
N GLN A 230 0.40 -13.42 -3.85
CA GLN A 230 0.02 -13.33 -5.27
C GLN A 230 1.23 -13.26 -6.20
N ALA A 231 2.44 -13.62 -5.74
CA ALA A 231 3.68 -13.48 -6.50
C ALA A 231 3.58 -14.11 -7.90
N VAL A 232 3.11 -15.36 -8.02
CA VAL A 232 2.97 -16.05 -9.33
C VAL A 232 1.99 -15.33 -10.27
N TYR A 233 0.93 -14.75 -9.72
CA TYR A 233 0.01 -13.91 -10.50
C TYR A 233 0.66 -12.60 -10.93
N LEU A 234 1.39 -11.93 -10.03
CA LEU A 234 2.11 -10.69 -10.28
C LEU A 234 3.31 -10.86 -11.24
N GLU A 235 3.86 -12.07 -11.37
CA GLU A 235 4.89 -12.37 -12.35
C GLU A 235 4.33 -12.66 -13.74
N SER A 236 3.20 -13.36 -13.81
CA SER A 236 2.68 -13.88 -15.07
C SER A 236 1.58 -13.03 -15.71
N GLY A 237 0.91 -12.16 -14.95
CA GLY A 237 -0.33 -11.50 -15.37
C GLY A 237 -1.51 -12.45 -15.57
N ASN A 238 -1.32 -13.75 -15.35
CA ASN A 238 -2.33 -14.75 -15.67
C ASN A 238 -3.32 -14.90 -14.52
N LEU A 239 -4.57 -14.47 -14.72
CA LEU A 239 -5.65 -14.60 -13.74
C LEU A 239 -5.84 -16.02 -13.18
N ARG A 240 -5.43 -17.06 -13.90
CA ARG A 240 -5.48 -18.46 -13.41
C ARG A 240 -4.45 -18.75 -12.31
N ALA A 241 -3.40 -17.94 -12.19
CA ALA A 241 -2.39 -18.03 -11.13
C ALA A 241 -2.79 -17.26 -9.86
N LEU A 242 -3.94 -16.56 -9.85
CA LEU A 242 -4.40 -15.81 -8.69
C LEU A 242 -4.86 -16.75 -7.56
N LEU A 243 -4.14 -16.73 -6.43
CA LEU A 243 -4.39 -17.63 -5.30
C LEU A 243 -5.53 -17.15 -4.40
N PRO A 244 -6.23 -18.07 -3.70
CA PRO A 244 -7.26 -17.69 -2.75
C PRO A 244 -6.60 -16.97 -1.58
N PHE A 245 -7.12 -15.79 -1.24
CA PHE A 245 -6.64 -15.04 -0.10
C PHE A 245 -7.76 -14.19 0.47
N SER A 246 -8.30 -14.59 1.62
CA SER A 246 -9.44 -13.88 2.20
C SER A 246 -8.98 -12.72 3.09
N GLN A 247 -9.81 -11.67 3.21
CA GLN A 247 -9.54 -10.61 4.19
C GLN A 247 -9.43 -11.14 5.62
N LYS A 248 -10.16 -12.21 5.97
CA LYS A 248 -10.09 -12.86 7.28
C LYS A 248 -8.71 -13.49 7.50
N GLU A 249 -8.24 -14.27 6.53
CA GLU A 249 -6.92 -14.90 6.55
C GLU A 249 -5.79 -13.86 6.61
N LEU A 250 -5.90 -12.79 5.82
CA LEU A 250 -4.96 -11.68 5.90
C LEU A 250 -4.98 -11.00 7.27
N ALA A 251 -6.18 -10.73 7.81
CA ALA A 251 -6.35 -10.10 9.12
C ALA A 251 -5.75 -10.94 10.25
N GLU A 252 -5.93 -12.26 10.21
CA GLU A 252 -5.30 -13.21 11.15
C GLU A 252 -3.77 -13.16 11.04
N LYS A 253 -3.21 -13.13 9.83
CA LYS A 253 -1.75 -13.10 9.60
C LYS A 253 -1.09 -11.79 10.08
N ILE A 254 -1.80 -10.68 10.05
CA ILE A 254 -1.28 -9.37 10.50
C ILE A 254 -1.82 -8.92 11.86
N GLU A 255 -2.49 -9.83 12.58
CA GLU A 255 -3.05 -9.62 13.94
C GLU A 255 -4.02 -8.43 14.04
N LEU A 256 -4.84 -8.23 13.02
CA LEU A 256 -5.87 -7.18 12.98
C LEU A 256 -7.28 -7.77 12.93
N ALA A 257 -8.27 -6.95 13.28
CA ALA A 257 -9.67 -7.31 13.04
C ALA A 257 -9.96 -7.32 11.52
N PRO A 258 -10.80 -8.24 11.00
CA PRO A 258 -11.19 -8.24 9.58
C PRO A 258 -11.79 -6.92 9.10
N SER A 259 -12.49 -6.19 9.98
CA SER A 259 -13.03 -4.85 9.70
C SER A 259 -11.91 -3.83 9.46
N SER A 260 -10.79 -3.90 10.16
CA SER A 260 -9.64 -3.02 9.95
C SER A 260 -9.01 -3.23 8.58
N VAL A 261 -8.86 -4.49 8.14
CA VAL A 261 -8.37 -4.81 6.79
C VAL A 261 -9.35 -4.29 5.74
N SER A 262 -10.64 -4.54 5.92
CA SER A 262 -11.69 -4.05 5.00
C SER A 262 -11.66 -2.53 4.85
N ARG A 263 -11.49 -1.81 5.96
CA ARG A 263 -11.37 -0.34 5.98
C ARG A 263 -10.10 0.11 5.26
N ALA A 264 -8.97 -0.49 5.62
CA ALA A 264 -7.68 -0.13 5.08
C ALA A 264 -7.61 -0.29 3.55
N ILE A 265 -8.27 -1.29 2.95
CA ILE A 265 -8.22 -1.48 1.48
C ILE A 265 -9.36 -0.81 0.70
N ARG A 266 -10.36 -0.25 1.40
CA ARG A 266 -11.55 0.33 0.74
C ARG A 266 -11.13 1.55 -0.07
N GLY A 267 -11.52 1.57 -1.34
CA GLY A 267 -11.19 2.68 -2.25
C GLY A 267 -9.70 2.82 -2.52
N LYS A 268 -8.91 1.74 -2.42
CA LYS A 268 -7.49 1.74 -2.75
C LYS A 268 -7.18 0.78 -3.89
N SER A 269 -6.27 1.21 -4.76
CA SER A 269 -5.78 0.47 -5.91
C SER A 269 -4.25 0.54 -5.98
N ILE A 270 -3.66 -0.40 -6.72
CA ILE A 270 -2.23 -0.43 -7.01
C ILE A 270 -2.01 -0.61 -8.50
N ASP A 271 -0.87 -0.16 -9.00
CA ASP A 271 -0.38 -0.56 -10.32
C ASP A 271 0.36 -1.90 -10.21
N THR A 272 0.02 -2.80 -11.12
CA THR A 272 0.71 -4.10 -11.27
C THR A 272 2.07 -3.92 -11.95
N PRO A 273 2.95 -4.95 -11.93
CA PRO A 273 4.24 -4.88 -12.62
C PRO A 273 4.16 -4.64 -14.13
N TRP A 274 3.00 -4.93 -14.75
CA TRP A 274 2.72 -4.68 -16.16
C TRP A 274 1.92 -3.38 -16.41
N GLY A 275 1.78 -2.52 -15.39
CA GLY A 275 1.21 -1.17 -15.54
C GLY A 275 -0.32 -1.08 -15.51
N GLU A 276 -1.03 -2.17 -15.22
CA GLU A 276 -2.49 -2.13 -15.04
C GLU A 276 -2.86 -1.76 -13.60
N GLU A 277 -3.78 -0.81 -13.44
CA GLU A 277 -4.33 -0.43 -12.14
C GLU A 277 -5.42 -1.41 -11.69
N ILE A 278 -5.25 -2.00 -10.50
CA ILE A 278 -6.22 -2.94 -9.92
C ILE A 278 -6.63 -2.57 -8.49
N PRO A 279 -7.92 -2.70 -8.13
CA PRO A 279 -8.37 -2.56 -6.74
C PRO A 279 -7.71 -3.60 -5.83
N LEU A 280 -7.26 -3.19 -4.64
CA LEU A 280 -6.68 -4.12 -3.65
C LEU A 280 -7.63 -5.28 -3.30
N LYS A 281 -8.95 -5.00 -3.27
CA LYS A 281 -9.97 -6.03 -3.04
C LYS A 281 -9.98 -7.16 -4.08
N HIS A 282 -9.46 -6.94 -5.30
CA HIS A 282 -9.41 -7.97 -6.35
C HIS A 282 -8.30 -9.00 -6.09
N LEU A 283 -7.22 -8.59 -5.43
CA LEU A 283 -6.10 -9.44 -5.01
C LEU A 283 -6.42 -10.30 -3.78
N LEU A 284 -7.62 -10.12 -3.21
CA LEU A 284 -8.15 -10.88 -2.08
C LEU A 284 -9.40 -11.69 -2.49
N PRO A 285 -9.28 -12.60 -3.47
CA PRO A 285 -10.43 -13.34 -3.97
C PRO A 285 -10.99 -14.25 -2.87
N ARG A 286 -12.31 -14.16 -2.65
CA ARG A 286 -13.01 -15.02 -1.70
C ARG A 286 -12.78 -16.50 -2.08
N PRO A 287 -12.50 -17.39 -1.12
CA PRO A 287 -12.25 -18.81 -1.41
C PRO A 287 -13.35 -19.48 -2.24
N LYS A 288 -14.62 -19.09 -2.07
CA LYS A 288 -15.73 -19.61 -2.89
C LYS A 288 -15.59 -19.25 -4.37
N ARG A 289 -15.19 -18.01 -4.70
CA ARG A 289 -14.99 -17.56 -6.09
C ARG A 289 -13.82 -18.31 -6.72
N PHE A 290 -12.70 -18.42 -6.01
CA PHE A 290 -11.53 -19.18 -6.45
C PHE A 290 -11.87 -20.67 -6.69
N LYS A 291 -12.52 -21.32 -5.71
CA LYS A 291 -12.97 -22.71 -5.82
C LYS A 291 -13.94 -22.92 -6.99
N LYS A 292 -14.81 -21.94 -7.26
CA LYS A 292 -15.75 -21.97 -8.39
C LYS A 292 -15.01 -21.91 -9.72
N GLU A 293 -13.98 -21.07 -9.85
CA GLU A 293 -13.20 -20.95 -11.07
C GLU A 293 -12.36 -22.20 -11.34
N LEU A 294 -11.69 -22.74 -10.33
CA LEU A 294 -10.96 -24.01 -10.46
C LEU A 294 -11.89 -25.18 -10.80
N LEU A 295 -13.08 -25.23 -10.18
CA LEU A 295 -14.08 -26.22 -10.53
C LEU A 295 -14.52 -26.07 -11.99
N ARG A 296 -14.74 -24.84 -12.46
CA ARG A 296 -15.06 -24.57 -13.85
C ARG A 296 -13.96 -25.05 -14.79
N GLN A 297 -12.72 -24.66 -14.53
CA GLN A 297 -11.55 -25.07 -15.31
C GLN A 297 -11.42 -26.60 -15.35
N LEU A 298 -11.62 -27.27 -14.21
CA LEU A 298 -11.56 -28.72 -14.14
C LEU A 298 -12.63 -29.36 -15.03
N LEU A 299 -13.89 -28.91 -14.92
CA LEU A 299 -15.04 -29.42 -15.68
C LEU A 299 -14.98 -29.10 -17.18
N GLU A 300 -14.34 -27.99 -17.56
CA GLU A 300 -14.10 -27.63 -18.96
C GLU A 300 -12.97 -28.48 -19.57
N SER A 301 -11.94 -28.80 -18.79
CA SER A 301 -10.80 -29.62 -19.23
C SER A 301 -11.07 -31.12 -19.24
N ASP A 302 -12.01 -31.60 -18.42
CA ASP A 302 -12.31 -33.01 -18.24
C ASP A 302 -13.82 -33.19 -18.02
N LYS A 303 -14.49 -33.81 -18.99
CA LYS A 303 -15.95 -34.01 -19.00
C LYS A 303 -16.38 -35.36 -18.37
N GLY A 304 -15.43 -36.15 -17.87
CA GLY A 304 -15.66 -37.55 -17.46
C GLY A 304 -16.05 -37.77 -16.01
N PHE A 305 -16.25 -36.73 -15.20
CA PHE A 305 -16.47 -36.92 -13.76
C PHE A 305 -17.81 -37.61 -13.43
N SER A 306 -17.72 -38.81 -12.88
CA SER A 306 -18.87 -39.65 -12.51
C SER A 306 -19.59 -39.20 -11.22
N SER A 307 -18.95 -38.40 -10.36
CA SER A 307 -19.55 -37.95 -9.09
C SER A 307 -18.91 -36.66 -8.54
N ASP A 308 -19.63 -35.97 -7.64
CA ASP A 308 -19.07 -34.84 -6.88
C ASP A 308 -17.85 -35.24 -6.03
N GLU A 309 -17.76 -36.53 -5.66
CA GLU A 309 -16.65 -37.08 -4.89
C GLU A 309 -15.38 -37.22 -5.75
N ALA A 310 -15.53 -37.68 -7.01
CA ALA A 310 -14.43 -37.73 -7.97
C ALA A 310 -13.90 -36.33 -8.29
N ILE A 311 -14.80 -35.36 -8.46
CA ILE A 311 -14.43 -33.95 -8.67
C ILE A 311 -13.66 -33.42 -7.46
N ARG A 312 -14.12 -33.70 -6.23
CA ARG A 312 -13.44 -33.30 -4.99
C ARG A 312 -12.02 -33.85 -4.91
N ALA A 313 -11.85 -35.15 -5.18
CA ALA A 313 -10.55 -35.79 -5.17
C ALA A 313 -9.62 -35.18 -6.22
N ARG A 314 -10.12 -34.93 -7.43
CA ARG A 314 -9.32 -34.34 -8.51
C ARG A 314 -8.95 -32.88 -8.26
N LEU A 315 -9.82 -32.11 -7.60
CA LEU A 315 -9.50 -30.75 -7.16
C LEU A 315 -8.37 -30.73 -6.11
N TRP A 316 -8.33 -31.71 -5.22
CA TRP A 316 -7.23 -31.87 -4.27
C TRP A 316 -5.94 -32.32 -4.97
N GLU A 317 -6.00 -33.35 -5.81
CA GLU A 317 -4.84 -33.90 -6.50
C GLU A 317 -4.18 -32.90 -7.46
N LYS A 318 -4.98 -32.18 -8.26
CA LYS A 318 -4.47 -31.28 -9.31
C LYS A 318 -4.14 -29.88 -8.81
N PHE A 319 -4.86 -29.38 -7.82
CA PHE A 319 -4.77 -27.98 -7.37
C PHE A 319 -4.52 -27.83 -5.87
N GLY A 320 -4.42 -28.92 -5.08
CA GLY A 320 -4.26 -28.86 -3.63
C GLY A 320 -5.48 -28.27 -2.89
N VAL A 321 -6.66 -28.24 -3.53
CA VAL A 321 -7.81 -27.51 -2.99
C VAL A 321 -8.73 -28.40 -2.17
N ALA A 322 -8.71 -28.20 -0.85
CA ALA A 322 -9.66 -28.83 0.04
C ALA A 322 -11.07 -28.20 -0.12
N ILE A 323 -12.03 -29.00 -0.56
CA ILE A 323 -13.44 -28.62 -0.66
C ILE A 323 -14.33 -29.76 -0.18
N SER A 324 -15.45 -29.45 0.47
CA SER A 324 -16.42 -30.48 0.85
C SER A 324 -17.21 -30.96 -0.37
N ARG A 325 -17.64 -32.22 -0.38
CA ARG A 325 -18.51 -32.77 -1.44
C ARG A 325 -19.79 -31.93 -1.64
N ARG A 326 -20.41 -31.45 -0.54
CA ARG A 326 -21.59 -30.57 -0.60
C ARG A 326 -21.27 -29.23 -1.27
N SER A 327 -20.10 -28.66 -1.01
CA SER A 327 -19.65 -27.43 -1.66
C SER A 327 -19.38 -27.63 -3.15
N VAL A 328 -18.83 -28.78 -3.56
CA VAL A 328 -18.68 -29.15 -4.98
C VAL A 328 -20.06 -29.20 -5.65
N ALA A 329 -21.02 -29.91 -5.06
CA ALA A 329 -22.38 -30.02 -5.60
C ALA A 329 -23.05 -28.65 -5.76
N ASN A 330 -22.94 -27.77 -4.75
CA ASN A 330 -23.49 -26.42 -4.80
C ASN A 330 -22.83 -25.56 -5.89
N LEU A 331 -21.50 -25.57 -5.99
CA LEU A 331 -20.80 -24.81 -7.02
C LEU A 331 -21.08 -25.34 -8.43
N ARG A 332 -21.19 -26.66 -8.59
CA ARG A 332 -21.53 -27.31 -9.85
C ARG A 332 -22.94 -26.93 -10.32
N LYS A 333 -23.91 -26.88 -9.41
CA LYS A 333 -25.27 -26.36 -9.65
C LYS A 333 -25.24 -24.88 -10.05
N GLU A 334 -24.46 -24.04 -9.36
CA GLU A 334 -24.30 -22.63 -9.71
C GLU A 334 -23.64 -22.41 -11.08
N LEU A 335 -22.74 -23.30 -11.49
CA LEU A 335 -22.08 -23.27 -12.80
C LEU A 335 -22.94 -23.87 -13.93
N ARG A 336 -24.14 -24.39 -13.60
CA ARG A 336 -25.05 -25.07 -14.54
C ARG A 336 -24.43 -26.31 -15.22
N PHE A 337 -23.49 -26.98 -14.58
CA PHE A 337 -23.04 -28.30 -15.00
C PHE A 337 -23.90 -29.35 -14.29
N PRO A 338 -24.80 -30.09 -14.96
CA PRO A 338 -25.62 -31.08 -14.30
C PRO A 338 -24.78 -32.26 -13.79
N ALA A 339 -25.23 -32.90 -12.70
CA ALA A 339 -24.69 -34.19 -12.31
C ALA A 339 -24.98 -35.22 -13.41
N ALA A 340 -24.03 -36.10 -13.73
CA ALA A 340 -24.34 -37.31 -14.48
C ALA A 340 -25.53 -37.99 -13.78
N GLN A 341 -26.65 -38.10 -14.49
CA GLN A 341 -27.87 -38.66 -13.95
C GLN A 341 -27.53 -39.99 -13.27
N ARG A 342 -28.00 -40.17 -12.03
CA ARG A 342 -28.11 -41.50 -11.45
C ARG A 342 -28.90 -42.32 -12.47
N LYS A 343 -28.23 -43.21 -13.21
CA LYS A 343 -28.90 -44.32 -13.90
C LYS A 343 -29.49 -45.16 -12.79
N GLY A 344 -30.72 -44.83 -12.39
CA GLY A 344 -31.54 -45.70 -11.57
C GLY A 344 -31.71 -46.97 -12.37
N HIS A 345 -31.06 -48.03 -11.90
CA HIS A 345 -31.33 -49.39 -12.32
C HIS A 345 -32.81 -49.63 -11.99
N HIS A 346 -33.69 -49.60 -12.99
CA HIS A 346 -34.96 -50.29 -12.88
C HIS A 346 -34.64 -51.78 -12.93
N PRO A 347 -34.87 -52.56 -11.87
CA PRO A 347 -34.99 -53.99 -12.06
C PRO A 347 -36.33 -54.21 -12.78
N GLU A 348 -36.24 -54.53 -14.07
CA GLU A 348 -37.31 -55.28 -14.72
C GLU A 348 -37.23 -56.74 -14.27
N GLY A 349 -38.38 -57.32 -13.97
CA GLY A 349 -38.59 -58.77 -14.05
C GLY A 349 -38.73 -59.49 -12.70
N GLY A 350 -39.93 -60.04 -12.47
CA GLY A 350 -40.25 -61.00 -11.43
C GLY A 350 -41.74 -61.00 -11.12
#